data_AF-A0A966N6P4-F1
#
_entry.id   AF-A0A966N6P4-F1
#
_cell.length_a   1.000
_cell.length_b   1.000
_cell.length_c   1.000
_cell.angle_alpha   90.00
_cell.angle_beta   90.00
_cell.angle_gamma   90.00
#
_symmetry.space_group_name_H-M   'P 1'
#
loop_
_entity.id
_entity.type
_entity.pdbx_description
1 polymer ?
#
loop_
_entity_poly.entity_id
_entity_poly.type
_entity_poly.pdbx_seq_one_letter_code
_entity_poly.pdbx_strand_id
1 'polypeptide(L)'
;SDTEKDVFKTFAEISQKEIVIQAAQRQKYIDQAQSLNLMIPHDTKPKVVNELLIFGWEQGIKTFYYQRSSNPAQKLARNILTCKSCEA
;
A
#
# COMPACT_ATOMS: atom_id res chain seq x y z
N SER A 1 13.51 -6.63 -17.52
CA SER A 1 13.19 -7.99 -17.05
C SER A 1 12.03 -7.94 -16.06
N ASP A 2 11.22 -8.99 -15.95
CA ASP A 2 10.13 -9.05 -14.94
C ASP A 2 10.69 -8.98 -13.51
N THR A 3 11.88 -9.53 -13.29
CA THR A 3 12.60 -9.41 -12.01
C THR A 3 12.87 -7.95 -11.63
N GLU A 4 13.26 -7.11 -12.58
CA GLU A 4 13.52 -5.68 -12.30
C GLU A 4 12.21 -4.96 -11.95
N LYS A 5 11.11 -5.27 -12.64
CA LYS A 5 9.80 -4.69 -12.33
C LYS A 5 9.33 -5.07 -10.93
N ASP A 6 9.57 -6.31 -10.51
CA ASP A 6 9.23 -6.77 -9.16
C ASP A 6 10.01 -6.04 -8.07
N VAL A 7 11.29 -5.73 -8.33
CA VAL A 7 12.14 -4.96 -7.39
C VAL A 7 11.68 -3.50 -7.30
N PHE A 8 11.24 -2.90 -8.41
CA PHE A 8 10.86 -1.48 -8.49
C PHE A 8 9.35 -1.24 -8.41
N LYS A 9 8.60 -2.11 -7.72
CA LYS A 9 7.17 -1.89 -7.44
C LYS A 9 6.98 -0.56 -6.72
N THR A 10 6.00 0.21 -7.20
CA THR A 10 5.57 1.44 -6.55
C THR A 10 4.81 1.14 -5.26
N PHE A 11 4.64 2.15 -4.40
CA PHE A 11 3.92 2.00 -3.13
C PHE A 11 2.49 1.45 -3.31
N ALA A 12 1.81 1.80 -4.40
CA ALA A 12 0.47 1.30 -4.71
C ALA A 12 0.44 -0.17 -5.18
N GLU A 13 1.56 -0.69 -5.67
CA GLU A 13 1.69 -2.07 -6.17
C GLU A 13 2.18 -3.04 -5.09
N ILE A 14 2.78 -2.52 -4.01
CA ILE A 14 3.21 -3.31 -2.85
C ILE A 14 2.00 -3.72 -2.00
N SER A 15 2.02 -4.96 -1.51
CA SER A 15 1.03 -5.44 -0.55
C SER A 15 1.10 -4.64 0.75
N GLN A 16 -0.01 -3.97 1.11
CA GLN A 16 -0.09 -3.19 2.34
C GLN A 16 -0.03 -4.08 3.60
N LYS A 17 -0.44 -5.34 3.49
CA LYS A 17 -0.30 -6.31 4.58
C LYS A 17 1.16 -6.63 4.89
N GLU A 18 2.01 -6.76 3.86
CA GLU A 18 3.46 -6.99 4.05
C GLU A 18 4.13 -5.81 4.74
N ILE A 19 3.70 -4.58 4.42
CA ILE A 19 4.18 -3.36 5.11
C ILE A 19 3.85 -3.44 6.61
N VAL A 20 2.63 -3.87 6.97
CA VAL A 20 2.21 -4.05 8.37
C VAL A 20 3.03 -5.14 9.07
N ILE A 21 3.29 -6.27 8.40
CA ILE A 21 4.09 -7.37 8.95
C ILE A 21 5.52 -6.89 9.25
N GLN A 22 6.18 -6.23 8.30
CA GLN A 22 7.54 -5.73 8.49
C GLN A 22 7.60 -4.64 9.58
N ALA A 23 6.60 -3.76 9.62
CA ALA A 23 6.43 -2.75 10.66
C ALA A 23 6.32 -3.38 12.06
N ALA A 24 5.53 -4.45 12.20
CA ALA A 24 5.36 -5.17 13.46
C ALA A 24 6.66 -5.89 13.88
N GLN A 25 7.36 -6.51 12.94
CA GLN A 25 8.64 -7.19 13.21
C GLN A 25 9.68 -6.22 13.75
N ARG A 26 9.84 -5.03 13.15
CA ARG A 26 10.81 -4.03 13.62
C ARG A 26 10.38 -3.31 14.89
N GLN A 27 9.08 -3.28 15.20
CA GLN A 27 8.56 -2.62 16.41
C GLN A 27 9.16 -3.19 17.71
N LYS A 28 9.61 -4.45 17.70
CA LYS A 28 10.32 -5.11 18.81
C LYS A 28 11.61 -4.40 19.22
N TYR A 29 12.20 -3.63 18.30
CA TYR A 29 13.45 -2.90 18.50
C TYR A 29 13.23 -1.38 18.58
N ILE A 30 11.97 -0.93 18.66
CA ILE A 30 11.60 0.49 18.77
C ILE A 30 10.84 0.67 20.08
N ASP A 31 11.41 1.45 20.99
CA ASP A 31 10.86 1.75 22.31
C ASP A 31 9.56 2.58 22.23
N GLN A 32 9.52 3.56 21.34
CA GLN A 32 8.35 4.39 21.03
C GLN A 32 7.52 3.79 19.88
N ALA A 33 7.21 4.56 18.84
CA ALA A 33 6.34 4.16 17.75
C ALA A 33 6.97 4.48 16.38
N GLN A 34 6.22 4.21 15.32
CA GLN A 34 6.63 4.41 13.95
C GLN A 34 5.47 5.01 13.14
N SER A 35 5.75 6.04 12.36
CA SER A 35 4.77 6.60 11.43
C SER A 35 4.53 5.62 10.28
N LEU A 36 3.36 4.98 10.27
CA LEU A 36 3.01 3.97 9.27
C LEU A 36 1.91 4.49 8.34
N ASN A 37 2.30 4.84 7.11
CA ASN A 37 1.35 5.21 6.06
C ASN A 37 0.92 3.96 5.27
N LEU A 38 -0.33 3.91 4.86
CA LEU A 38 -0.87 2.87 3.97
C LEU A 38 -1.44 3.51 2.71
N MET A 39 -1.28 2.83 1.57
CA MET A 39 -1.92 3.19 0.30
C MET A 39 -3.11 2.25 0.06
N ILE A 40 -4.33 2.77 0.25
CA ILE A 40 -5.56 2.00 0.08
C ILE A 40 -6.28 2.52 -1.18
N PRO A 41 -6.50 1.69 -2.20
CA PRO A 41 -7.27 2.08 -3.37
C PRO A 41 -8.69 2.55 -3.00
N HIS A 42 -9.20 3.59 -3.68
CA HIS A 42 -10.55 4.14 -3.42
C HIS A 42 -11.69 3.13 -3.59
N ASP A 43 -11.49 2.10 -4.41
CA ASP A 43 -12.44 1.02 -4.68
C ASP A 43 -12.38 -0.12 -3.65
N THR A 44 -11.50 -0.02 -2.64
CA THR A 44 -11.40 -1.02 -1.58
C THR A 44 -12.63 -0.96 -0.68
N LYS A 45 -13.27 -2.11 -0.46
CA LYS A 45 -14.41 -2.22 0.46
C LYS A 45 -13.98 -1.85 1.89
N PRO A 46 -14.78 -1.07 2.64
CA PRO A 46 -14.45 -0.68 4.01
C PRO A 46 -14.13 -1.86 4.94
N LYS A 47 -14.80 -3.01 4.74
CA LYS A 47 -14.53 -4.25 5.49
C LYS A 47 -13.07 -4.70 5.38
N VAL A 48 -12.49 -4.66 4.19
CA VAL A 48 -11.10 -5.09 3.94
C VAL A 48 -10.11 -4.15 4.62
N VAL A 49 -10.41 -2.85 4.62
CA VAL A 49 -9.60 -1.85 5.34
C VAL A 49 -9.64 -2.10 6.84
N ASN A 50 -10.83 -2.37 7.38
CA ASN A 50 -11.00 -2.69 8.79
C ASN A 50 -10.24 -3.97 9.19
N GLU A 51 -10.35 -5.04 8.39
CA GLU A 51 -9.59 -6.29 8.61
C GLU A 51 -8.08 -6.05 8.63
N LEU A 52 -7.55 -5.21 7.74
CA LEU A 52 -6.12 -4.85 7.72
C LEU A 52 -5.69 -4.08 8.98
N LEU A 53 -6.50 -3.13 9.45
CA LEU A 53 -6.21 -2.35 10.64
C LEU A 53 -6.28 -3.21 11.91
N ILE A 54 -7.29 -4.09 12.02
CA ILE A 54 -7.40 -5.06 13.12
C ILE A 54 -6.21 -6.00 13.11
N PHE A 55 -5.84 -6.54 11.94
CA PHE A 55 -4.64 -7.37 11.81
C PHE A 55 -3.39 -6.65 12.31
N GLY A 56 -3.17 -5.38 11.94
CA GLY A 56 -2.02 -4.63 12.44
C GLY A 56 -2.01 -4.42 13.95
N TRP A 57 -3.18 -4.15 14.54
CA TRP A 57 -3.35 -4.08 15.99
C TRP A 57 -3.00 -5.43 16.66
N GLU A 58 -3.50 -6.55 16.14
CA GLU A 58 -3.19 -7.90 16.63
C GLU A 58 -1.69 -8.23 16.53
N GLN A 59 -1.00 -7.71 15.51
CA GLN A 59 0.45 -7.87 15.35
C GLN A 59 1.28 -6.91 16.24
N GLY A 60 0.65 -6.04 17.02
CA GLY A 60 1.33 -5.12 17.94
C GLY A 60 1.77 -3.78 17.34
N ILE A 61 1.18 -3.36 16.21
CA ILE A 61 1.35 -1.99 15.70
C ILE A 61 0.73 -1.01 16.69
N LYS A 62 1.54 -0.02 17.11
CA LYS A 62 1.11 1.00 18.07
C LYS A 62 0.25 2.10 17.44
N THR A 63 0.59 2.53 16.22
CA THR A 63 -0.06 3.67 15.55
C THR A 63 -0.03 3.53 14.02
N PHE A 64 -1.10 3.98 13.36
CA PHE A 64 -1.13 4.26 11.92
C PHE A 64 -1.13 5.78 11.70
N TYR A 65 -0.63 6.24 10.57
CA TYR A 65 -0.55 7.67 10.25
C TYR A 65 -1.55 8.08 9.16
N TYR A 66 -1.16 8.10 7.89
CA TYR A 66 -2.10 8.40 6.79
C TYR A 66 -2.55 7.14 6.06
N GLN A 67 -3.86 7.06 5.83
CA GLN A 67 -4.43 6.33 4.71
C GLN A 67 -4.39 7.24 3.46
N ARG A 68 -3.47 6.96 2.55
CA ARG A 68 -3.41 7.60 1.24
C ARG A 68 -4.29 6.82 0.27
N SER A 69 -4.76 7.52 -0.75
CA SER A 69 -5.50 6.90 -1.84
C SER A 69 -4.92 7.29 -3.19
N SER A 70 -5.12 6.44 -4.18
CA SER A 70 -4.68 6.66 -5.55
C SER A 70 -5.52 7.73 -6.23
N ASN A 71 -4.89 8.75 -6.81
CA ASN A 71 -5.61 9.78 -7.54
C ASN A 71 -6.31 9.16 -8.79
N PRO A 72 -7.66 9.22 -8.89
CA PRO A 72 -8.37 8.67 -10.05
C PRO A 72 -7.92 9.27 -11.38
N ALA A 73 -7.54 10.56 -11.41
CA ALA A 73 -7.03 11.23 -12.60
C ALA A 73 -5.67 10.67 -13.05
N GLN A 74 -4.81 10.29 -12.11
CA GLN A 74 -3.54 9.62 -12.44
C GLN A 74 -3.78 8.20 -12.96
N LYS A 75 -4.76 7.48 -12.41
CA LYS A 75 -5.16 6.16 -12.92
C LYS A 75 -5.71 6.27 -14.35
N LEU A 76 -6.55 7.27 -14.61
CA LEU A 76 -7.07 7.57 -15.94
C LEU A 76 -5.95 7.93 -16.93
N ALA A 77 -5.04 8.83 -16.55
CA ALA A 77 -3.92 9.22 -17.40
C ALA A 77 -3.03 8.02 -17.77
N ARG A 78 -2.73 7.14 -16.79
CA ARG A 78 -1.99 5.89 -17.05
C ARG A 78 -2.74 4.98 -18.03
N ASN A 79 -4.04 4.78 -17.82
CA ASN A 79 -4.85 3.94 -18.70
C ASN A 79 -4.90 4.47 -20.14
N ILE A 80 -5.00 5.80 -20.32
CA ILE A 80 -4.98 6.45 -21.64
C ILE A 80 -3.61 6.26 -22.31
N LEU A 81 -2.51 6.43 -21.56
CA LEU A 81 -1.15 6.24 -22.08
C LEU A 81 -0.83 4.79 -22.46
N THR A 82 -1.48 3.80 -21.82
CA THR A 82 -1.33 2.37 -22.15
C THR A 82 -2.29 1.89 -23.26
N CYS A 83 -2.96 2.80 -23.97
CA CYS A 83 -3.88 2.44 -25.03
C CYS A 83 -3.12 1.91 -26.26
N LYS A 84 -3.06 0.58 -26.40
CA LYS A 84 -2.53 -0.13 -27.58
C LYS A 84 -3.16 0.27 -28.91
N SER A 85 -4.33 0.91 -28.90
CA SER A 85 -4.98 1.37 -30.13
C SER A 85 -4.31 2.61 -30.74
N CYS A 86 -3.42 3.28 -29.99
CA CYS A 86 -2.72 4.50 -30.40
C CYS A 86 -1.19 4.33 -30.52
N GLU A 87 -0.68 3.11 -30.29
CA GLU A 87 0.71 2.76 -30.55
C GLU A 87 0.83 2.39 -32.04
N ALA A 88 1.12 3.40 -32.87
CA ALA A 88 1.51 3.22 -34.27
C ALA A 88 3.02 2.96 -34.38
#